data_AF-A0A0R3XD21-F1
#
_entry.id   AF-A0A0R3XD21-F1
#
_cell.length_a   1.000
_cell.length_b   1.000
_cell.length_c   1.000
_cell.angle_alpha   90.00
_cell.angle_beta   90.00
_cell.angle_gamma   90.00
#
_symmetry.space_group_name_H-M   'P 1'
#
loop_
_entity.id
_entity.type
_entity.pdbx_description
1 polymer ?
#
loop_
_entity_poly.entity_id
_entity_poly.type
_entity_poly.pdbx_seq_one_letter_code
_entity_poly.pdbx_strand_id
1 'polypeptide(L)'
;MRYPLSEEANMMQQPHLPDTLAGSSQERCLPGSSGMGIGSTIPRPQLPSNFNSSQFNLLSSEPYPSPSQTHHPFNPSQSPSHETSSPRHRLYTHVDGGGGECTGSIAGGGLLVVNIIAGSGLKTTQMLLRDLYCVIETDSVRKARSMIRTSTDYFEWDEVFEMEIEESRFLSILIYQWDARTRHRLCFYGGIDLTSLTQQNLSTSPSREQKETEGPEDECQPLTSPLIARSGMRFEKIALQLEPRGVLYLQMGFLPMIALYMRRNLSAAYDTTLFGVSLDELVYRDRMLASLGVISDSVVPLLIRKCVEEVDRRGTEVVGIYRLSGSVWMKLQVRDLFTRTAEKIAQGLVKRSEKAVRGALAALDLSADAVPDIHAITGELHLQQL
;
A
#
# COMPACT_ATOMS: atom_id res chain seq x y z
N MET A 1 1.84 -53.96 49.75
CA MET A 1 0.49 -54.04 50.38
C MET A 1 -0.06 -52.62 50.39
N ARG A 2 -1.14 -52.27 49.70
CA ARG A 2 -2.59 -52.53 49.93
C ARG A 2 -3.28 -51.25 50.48
N TYR A 3 -4.05 -50.60 49.60
CA TYR A 3 -5.43 -50.04 49.73
C TYR A 3 -6.11 -49.97 51.12
N PRO A 4 -7.03 -49.00 51.38
CA PRO A 4 -8.33 -48.78 50.67
C PRO A 4 -8.49 -47.37 50.06
N LEU A 5 -9.43 -47.01 49.16
CA LEU A 5 -10.66 -47.58 48.57
C LEU A 5 -11.92 -47.77 49.44
N SER A 6 -12.86 -46.83 49.28
CA SER A 6 -14.33 -46.96 49.41
C SER A 6 -14.93 -45.87 48.47
N GLU A 7 -15.80 -46.12 47.49
CA GLU A 7 -17.19 -46.62 47.53
C GLU A 7 -18.13 -45.72 48.35
N GLU A 8 -19.33 -45.34 47.89
CA GLU A 8 -19.97 -45.40 46.56
C GLU A 8 -21.27 -44.52 46.56
N ALA A 9 -21.99 -44.49 45.43
CA ALA A 9 -23.46 -44.31 45.32
C ALA A 9 -24.15 -42.95 45.61
N ASN A 10 -25.34 -42.61 45.04
CA ASN A 10 -26.00 -42.97 43.75
C ASN A 10 -27.31 -42.13 43.58
N MET A 11 -27.82 -41.99 42.34
CA MET A 11 -29.22 -41.63 41.94
C MET A 11 -29.75 -40.22 42.34
N MET A 12 -30.75 -39.58 41.72
CA MET A 12 -31.58 -39.73 40.50
C MET A 12 -32.09 -38.29 40.18
N GLN A 13 -32.53 -37.84 38.99
CA GLN A 13 -33.53 -38.40 38.07
C GLN A 13 -33.54 -37.60 36.74
N GLN A 14 -33.76 -38.28 35.61
CA GLN A 14 -34.26 -37.73 34.34
C GLN A 14 -35.76 -38.10 34.20
N PRO A 15 -36.60 -37.41 33.40
CA PRO A 15 -36.67 -37.60 31.93
C PRO A 15 -37.03 -36.27 31.18
N HIS A 16 -37.44 -36.15 29.91
CA HIS A 16 -37.78 -37.06 28.78
C HIS A 16 -37.25 -36.45 27.45
N LEU A 17 -37.32 -37.23 26.35
CA LEU A 17 -37.32 -36.75 24.95
C LEU A 17 -38.68 -37.08 24.29
N PRO A 18 -39.03 -36.41 23.18
CA PRO A 18 -39.44 -37.16 21.99
C PRO A 18 -38.78 -36.67 20.69
N ASP A 19 -38.54 -37.61 19.77
CA ASP A 19 -38.08 -37.34 18.40
C ASP A 19 -39.24 -36.84 17.49
N THR A 20 -38.98 -35.88 16.60
CA THR A 20 -38.94 -36.11 15.13
C THR A 20 -38.84 -34.83 14.26
N LEU A 21 -38.03 -34.95 13.20
CA LEU A 21 -38.15 -34.33 11.85
C LEU A 21 -37.97 -32.81 11.62
N ALA A 22 -36.96 -32.54 10.78
CA ALA A 22 -36.92 -31.54 9.68
C ALA A 22 -37.06 -30.04 10.01
N GLY A 23 -35.93 -29.31 9.92
CA GLY A 23 -35.91 -27.85 9.86
C GLY A 23 -34.51 -27.27 9.68
N SER A 24 -34.26 -26.65 8.53
CA SER A 24 -33.12 -25.77 8.17
C SER A 24 -32.10 -25.40 9.27
N SER A 25 -30.86 -25.88 9.13
CA SER A 25 -29.72 -25.35 9.90
C SER A 25 -29.40 -23.92 9.45
N GLN A 26 -29.80 -22.93 10.24
CA GLN A 26 -29.40 -21.53 10.05
C GLN A 26 -27.87 -21.37 10.09
N GLU A 27 -27.34 -20.73 9.07
CA GLU A 27 -25.95 -20.27 9.05
C GLU A 27 -25.72 -19.27 10.20
N ARG A 28 -24.78 -19.59 11.10
CA ARG A 28 -24.22 -18.60 12.01
C ARG A 28 -23.23 -17.73 11.26
N CYS A 29 -23.77 -16.80 10.47
CA CYS A 29 -22.99 -15.72 9.88
C CYS A 29 -22.34 -14.90 11.00
N LEU A 30 -21.01 -14.81 10.98
CA LEU A 30 -20.30 -13.72 11.65
C LEU A 30 -20.76 -12.41 11.00
N PRO A 31 -20.96 -11.32 11.75
CA PRO A 31 -21.47 -10.08 11.20
C PRO A 31 -20.51 -9.58 10.11
N GLY A 32 -21.02 -9.51 8.88
CA GLY A 32 -20.29 -8.88 7.79
C GLY A 32 -20.00 -7.43 8.13
N SER A 33 -18.81 -6.96 7.79
CA SER A 33 -18.41 -5.56 7.91
C SER A 33 -19.12 -4.68 6.87
N SER A 34 -20.46 -4.62 6.93
CA SER A 34 -21.22 -3.48 6.44
C SER A 34 -21.12 -2.34 7.47
N GLY A 35 -19.89 -1.89 7.72
CA GLY A 35 -19.66 -0.71 8.54
C GLY A 35 -20.33 0.49 7.88
N MET A 36 -21.04 1.31 8.66
CA MET A 36 -21.42 2.66 8.24
C MET A 36 -20.14 3.51 8.20
N GLY A 37 -19.35 3.30 7.15
CA GLY A 37 -18.16 4.07 6.90
C GLY A 37 -18.48 5.53 6.64
N ILE A 38 -17.41 6.33 6.65
CA ILE A 38 -17.35 7.72 6.18
C ILE A 38 -18.22 7.90 4.93
N GLY A 39 -18.85 9.07 4.76
CA GLY A 39 -19.49 9.48 3.50
C GLY A 39 -18.47 9.56 2.36
N SER A 40 -18.11 8.39 1.85
CA SER A 40 -17.03 8.11 0.91
C SER A 40 -17.53 8.37 -0.51
N THR A 41 -16.99 9.40 -1.14
CA THR A 41 -17.25 9.74 -2.55
C THR A 41 -16.49 8.86 -3.53
N ILE A 42 -15.50 8.08 -3.07
CA ILE A 42 -14.66 7.20 -3.90
C ILE A 42 -15.12 5.75 -3.68
N PRO A 43 -15.85 5.12 -4.62
CA PRO A 43 -16.22 3.72 -4.52
C PRO A 43 -14.97 2.84 -4.36
N ARG A 44 -15.10 1.70 -3.66
CA ARG A 44 -14.07 0.66 -3.77
C ARG A 44 -14.08 0.15 -5.22
N PRO A 45 -12.91 0.03 -5.88
CA PRO A 45 -12.80 -0.74 -7.11
C PRO A 45 -13.47 -2.10 -6.95
N GLN A 46 -14.16 -2.53 -8.00
CA GLN A 46 -14.66 -3.89 -8.12
C GLN A 46 -14.12 -4.45 -9.43
N LEU A 47 -13.61 -5.68 -9.36
CA LEU A 47 -13.15 -6.38 -10.54
C LEU A 47 -14.35 -6.58 -11.48
N PRO A 48 -14.24 -6.24 -12.78
CA PRO A 48 -15.37 -6.38 -13.68
C PRO A 48 -15.71 -7.87 -13.86
N SER A 49 -17.00 -8.16 -14.03
CA SER A 49 -17.55 -9.52 -14.04
C SER A 49 -17.02 -10.40 -15.19
N ASN A 50 -16.33 -9.81 -16.17
CA ASN A 50 -15.70 -10.45 -17.32
C ASN A 50 -14.18 -10.64 -17.14
N PHE A 51 -13.69 -10.84 -15.91
CA PHE A 51 -12.27 -11.11 -15.63
C PHE A 51 -11.70 -12.20 -16.56
N ASN A 52 -10.84 -11.78 -17.48
CA ASN A 52 -10.30 -12.64 -18.52
C ASN A 52 -8.81 -12.93 -18.28
N SER A 53 -8.53 -14.14 -17.77
CA SER A 53 -7.16 -14.59 -17.46
C SER A 53 -6.26 -14.71 -18.69
N SER A 54 -6.78 -14.78 -19.92
CA SER A 54 -5.95 -14.88 -21.14
C SER A 54 -5.27 -13.56 -21.53
N GLN A 55 -5.62 -12.44 -20.88
CA GLN A 55 -4.94 -11.15 -21.06
C GLN A 55 -3.65 -10.99 -20.23
N PHE A 56 -3.29 -11.99 -19.41
CA PHE A 56 -2.16 -11.93 -18.49
C PHE A 56 -0.98 -12.75 -19.02
N ASN A 57 0.21 -12.17 -19.01
CA ASN A 57 1.44 -12.85 -19.37
C ASN A 57 1.83 -13.83 -18.24
N LEU A 58 1.94 -15.12 -18.55
CA LEU A 58 2.35 -16.13 -17.58
C LEU A 58 3.84 -15.95 -17.23
N LEU A 59 4.13 -15.79 -15.94
CA LEU A 59 5.48 -15.67 -15.40
C LEU A 59 5.72 -16.76 -14.36
N SER A 60 6.82 -17.51 -14.51
CA SER A 60 7.27 -18.46 -13.49
C SER A 60 7.83 -17.70 -12.29
N SER A 61 7.54 -18.17 -11.07
CA SER A 61 8.19 -17.62 -9.87
C SER A 61 9.71 -17.81 -9.93
N GLU A 62 10.46 -16.74 -9.68
CA GLU A 62 11.85 -16.87 -9.26
C GLU A 62 11.94 -17.56 -7.89
N PRO A 63 13.01 -18.32 -7.58
CA PRO A 63 13.18 -18.97 -6.27
C PRO A 63 13.33 -17.98 -5.12
N TYR A 64 12.88 -18.36 -3.91
CA TYR A 64 12.99 -17.48 -2.74
C TYR A 64 14.46 -17.20 -2.40
N PRO A 65 14.91 -15.92 -2.35
CA PRO A 65 16.29 -15.59 -2.04
C PRO A 65 16.64 -16.03 -0.62
N SER A 66 17.42 -17.10 -0.52
CA SER A 66 17.85 -17.65 0.77
C SER A 66 18.95 -16.78 1.37
N PRO A 67 18.86 -16.38 2.66
CA PRO A 67 19.83 -15.47 3.30
C PRO A 67 21.24 -16.07 3.50
N SER A 68 21.48 -17.28 2.99
CA SER A 68 22.74 -18.02 3.05
C SER A 68 23.57 -17.98 1.74
N GLN A 69 23.10 -17.32 0.67
CA GLN A 69 23.93 -17.13 -0.53
C GLN A 69 24.94 -16.00 -0.33
N THR A 70 26.13 -16.34 0.17
CA THR A 70 27.30 -15.48 0.07
C THR A 70 27.63 -15.24 -1.41
N HIS A 71 27.48 -14.00 -1.89
CA HIS A 71 28.02 -13.59 -3.19
C HIS A 71 29.51 -13.93 -3.27
N HIS A 72 29.93 -14.63 -4.32
CA HIS A 72 31.34 -14.87 -4.59
C HIS A 72 32.08 -13.53 -4.71
N PRO A 73 33.22 -13.33 -4.02
CA PRO A 73 33.99 -12.09 -4.17
C PRO A 73 34.53 -11.99 -5.60
N PHE A 74 34.28 -10.84 -6.23
CA PHE A 74 34.97 -10.43 -7.45
C PHE A 74 36.49 -10.53 -7.22
N ASN A 75 37.21 -11.20 -8.11
CA ASN A 75 38.66 -11.40 -8.00
C ASN A 75 39.41 -10.19 -8.60
N PRO A 76 40.05 -9.30 -7.82
CA PRO A 76 40.64 -8.08 -8.33
C PRO A 76 42.12 -8.29 -8.68
N SER A 77 42.40 -9.18 -9.62
CA SER A 77 43.76 -9.44 -10.10
C SER A 77 44.18 -8.45 -11.21
N GLN A 78 44.27 -7.16 -10.85
CA GLN A 78 45.12 -6.16 -11.50
C GLN A 78 45.06 -4.83 -10.73
N SER A 79 46.15 -4.51 -10.03
CA SER A 79 46.41 -3.19 -9.45
C SER A 79 47.45 -2.45 -10.29
N PRO A 80 47.39 -1.11 -10.30
CA PRO A 80 48.64 -0.35 -10.27
C PRO A 80 48.66 0.74 -9.18
N SER A 81 49.75 0.71 -8.41
CA SER A 81 50.43 1.83 -7.73
C SER A 81 49.64 2.85 -6.88
N HIS A 82 49.97 2.83 -5.58
CA HIS A 82 49.91 3.92 -4.61
C HIS A 82 50.02 5.36 -5.16
N GLU A 83 49.19 6.27 -4.63
CA GLU A 83 49.67 7.51 -4.00
C GLU A 83 48.87 7.83 -2.72
N THR A 84 49.52 8.46 -1.74
CA THR A 84 48.99 8.74 -0.40
C THR A 84 48.54 10.19 -0.22
N SER A 85 47.29 10.43 0.19
CA SER A 85 46.94 11.56 1.08
C SER A 85 45.53 11.43 1.70
N SER A 86 45.34 12.04 2.87
CA SER A 86 44.10 12.01 3.68
C SER A 86 43.04 13.03 3.22
N PRO A 87 41.77 12.86 3.62
CA PRO A 87 40.65 13.62 3.06
C PRO A 87 40.58 15.05 3.61
N ARG A 88 40.34 16.02 2.71
CA ARG A 88 39.81 17.34 3.07
C ARG A 88 38.74 17.79 2.09
N HIS A 89 37.70 18.41 2.66
CA HIS A 89 36.56 19.08 2.04
C HIS A 89 36.75 19.49 0.57
N ARG A 90 35.83 19.05 -0.31
CA ARG A 90 35.55 19.77 -1.55
C ARG A 90 34.25 20.57 -1.42
N LEU A 91 34.45 21.88 -1.51
CA LEU A 91 33.46 22.93 -1.59
C LEU A 91 32.61 22.77 -2.87
N TYR A 92 31.38 23.27 -2.86
CA TYR A 92 30.61 23.51 -4.08
C TYR A 92 31.42 24.41 -5.04
N THR A 93 31.54 24.00 -6.30
CA THR A 93 31.94 24.91 -7.39
C THR A 93 30.85 24.98 -8.45
N HIS A 94 30.55 26.21 -8.82
CA HIS A 94 29.53 26.61 -9.78
C HIS A 94 29.84 26.08 -11.20
N VAL A 95 28.77 25.97 -12.00
CA VAL A 95 28.77 25.49 -13.39
C VAL A 95 29.65 26.36 -14.29
N ASP A 96 30.38 25.71 -15.21
CA ASP A 96 30.64 26.24 -16.56
C ASP A 96 30.55 25.11 -17.61
N GLY A 97 30.22 25.45 -18.85
CA GLY A 97 29.75 24.51 -19.87
C GLY A 97 30.85 23.77 -20.63
N GLY A 98 30.72 22.45 -20.75
CA GLY A 98 31.55 21.62 -21.63
C GLY A 98 30.90 20.26 -21.87
N GLY A 99 30.72 19.88 -23.13
CA GLY A 99 30.06 18.62 -23.49
C GLY A 99 30.91 17.40 -23.09
N GLY A 100 30.41 16.64 -22.12
CA GLY A 100 30.89 15.30 -21.78
C GLY A 100 29.70 14.38 -21.59
N GLU A 101 29.68 13.25 -22.29
CA GLU A 101 28.61 12.26 -22.18
C GLU A 101 28.69 11.59 -20.80
N CYS A 102 27.82 12.03 -19.88
CA CYS A 102 27.67 11.43 -18.56
C CYS A 102 26.96 10.07 -18.69
N THR A 103 27.68 9.04 -19.14
CA THR A 103 27.27 7.62 -19.07
C THR A 103 27.38 7.05 -17.64
N GLY A 104 27.16 7.91 -16.63
CA GLY A 104 27.04 7.52 -15.23
C GLY A 104 25.65 6.96 -14.98
N SER A 105 25.60 5.69 -14.56
CA SER A 105 24.40 4.90 -14.29
C SER A 105 23.22 5.70 -13.71
N ILE A 106 22.17 5.96 -14.52
CA ILE A 106 20.90 6.57 -14.10
C ILE A 106 19.98 5.49 -13.49
N ALA A 107 20.56 4.60 -12.68
CA ALA A 107 19.87 3.46 -12.04
C ALA A 107 19.62 3.75 -10.55
N GLY A 108 18.99 4.89 -10.25
CA GLY A 108 18.71 5.35 -8.89
C GLY A 108 17.22 5.32 -8.55
N GLY A 109 16.65 4.12 -8.43
CA GLY A 109 15.30 3.92 -7.87
C GLY A 109 14.11 4.52 -8.65
N GLY A 110 12.94 4.49 -8.00
CA GLY A 110 11.69 5.02 -8.52
C GLY A 110 10.46 4.51 -7.78
N LEU A 111 9.28 4.79 -8.31
CA LEU A 111 8.00 4.38 -7.75
C LEU A 111 7.48 3.13 -8.47
N LEU A 112 7.44 2.00 -7.76
CA LEU A 112 6.82 0.77 -8.22
C LEU A 112 5.35 0.77 -7.81
N VAL A 113 4.47 0.43 -8.76
CA VAL A 113 3.04 0.32 -8.54
C VAL A 113 2.63 -1.13 -8.78
N VAL A 114 2.04 -1.77 -7.78
CA VAL A 114 1.60 -3.17 -7.82
C VAL A 114 0.11 -3.23 -7.50
N ASN A 115 -0.71 -3.68 -8.44
CA ASN A 115 -2.10 -4.06 -8.19
C ASN A 115 -2.17 -5.57 -7.96
N ILE A 116 -2.46 -6.01 -6.74
CA ILE A 116 -2.76 -7.42 -6.45
C ILE A 116 -4.25 -7.63 -6.74
N ILE A 117 -4.54 -8.24 -7.89
CA ILE A 117 -5.92 -8.43 -8.36
C ILE A 117 -6.54 -9.63 -7.65
N ALA A 118 -6.09 -10.84 -7.99
CA ALA A 118 -6.71 -12.05 -7.47
C ALA A 118 -5.79 -13.28 -7.47
N GLY A 119 -6.00 -14.18 -6.52
CA GLY A 119 -5.35 -15.50 -6.45
C GLY A 119 -6.33 -16.62 -6.82
N SER A 120 -5.94 -17.51 -7.71
CA SER A 120 -6.75 -18.66 -8.15
C SER A 120 -5.99 -19.98 -8.01
N GLY A 121 -6.71 -21.04 -7.67
CA GLY A 121 -6.12 -22.37 -7.49
C GLY A 121 -5.21 -22.48 -6.25
N LEU A 122 -5.34 -21.54 -5.30
CA LEU A 122 -4.61 -21.52 -4.04
C LEU A 122 -5.07 -22.68 -3.14
N LYS A 123 -4.45 -23.85 -3.27
CA LYS A 123 -4.84 -25.07 -2.55
C LYS A 123 -3.63 -25.77 -1.93
N THR A 124 -3.79 -26.26 -0.71
CA THR A 124 -2.82 -27.10 -0.01
C THR A 124 -3.49 -28.38 0.49
N THR A 125 -2.75 -29.49 0.50
CA THR A 125 -3.24 -30.78 1.03
C THR A 125 -3.23 -30.84 2.55
N GLN A 126 -2.60 -29.86 3.21
CA GLN A 126 -2.32 -29.91 4.65
C GLN A 126 -3.39 -29.23 5.52
N MET A 127 -4.26 -28.42 4.92
CA MET A 127 -5.29 -27.63 5.62
C MET A 127 -6.26 -26.98 4.64
N LEU A 128 -7.48 -26.70 5.11
CA LEU A 128 -8.40 -25.81 4.41
C LEU A 128 -7.91 -24.37 4.56
N LEU A 129 -7.79 -23.67 3.43
CA LEU A 129 -7.48 -22.25 3.40
C LEU A 129 -8.78 -21.48 3.40
N ARG A 130 -8.82 -20.39 4.17
CA ARG A 130 -10.00 -19.54 4.28
C ARG A 130 -9.68 -18.07 4.23
N ASP A 131 -8.70 -17.63 5.01
CA ASP A 131 -8.49 -16.20 5.32
C ASP A 131 -7.07 -15.83 4.93
N LEU A 132 -6.89 -15.37 3.69
CA LEU A 132 -5.58 -15.11 3.10
C LEU A 132 -5.27 -13.62 2.99
N TYR A 133 -4.01 -13.26 3.20
CA TYR A 133 -3.50 -11.92 2.90
C TYR A 133 -2.10 -11.99 2.28
N CYS A 134 -1.78 -11.00 1.45
CA CYS A 134 -0.50 -10.86 0.79
C CYS A 134 0.42 -9.92 1.59
N VAL A 135 1.71 -10.22 1.57
CA VAL A 135 2.81 -9.33 2.00
C VAL A 135 3.71 -9.13 0.80
N ILE A 136 4.03 -7.88 0.48
CA ILE A 136 4.96 -7.53 -0.59
C ILE A 136 6.30 -7.13 0.03
N GLU A 137 7.35 -7.83 -0.39
CA GLU A 137 8.74 -7.58 0.01
C GLU A 137 9.59 -7.25 -1.22
N THR A 138 10.54 -6.33 -1.08
CA THR A 138 11.57 -6.04 -2.09
C THR A 138 12.93 -6.35 -1.47
N ASP A 139 13.71 -7.26 -2.05
CA ASP A 139 14.98 -7.76 -1.49
C ASP A 139 14.87 -8.11 0.01
N SER A 140 13.84 -8.90 0.37
CA SER A 140 13.47 -9.30 1.75
C SER A 140 13.05 -8.16 2.71
N VAL A 141 12.89 -6.93 2.22
CA VAL A 141 12.35 -5.80 2.99
C VAL A 141 10.85 -5.66 2.72
N ARG A 142 10.02 -5.79 3.76
CA ARG A 142 8.57 -5.53 3.66
C ARG A 142 8.28 -4.09 3.27
N LYS A 143 7.39 -3.92 2.29
CA LYS A 143 6.98 -2.64 1.71
C LYS A 143 5.46 -2.47 1.64
N ALA A 144 4.67 -3.54 1.66
CA ALA A 144 3.20 -3.46 1.72
C ALA A 144 2.55 -4.74 2.29
N ARG A 145 1.27 -4.63 2.67
CA ARG A 145 0.42 -5.74 3.14
C ARG A 145 -1.03 -5.50 2.71
N SER A 146 -1.70 -6.53 2.19
CA SER A 146 -3.12 -6.46 1.81
C SER A 146 -4.07 -6.67 2.99
N MET A 147 -5.35 -6.36 2.77
CA MET A 147 -6.42 -6.87 3.62
C MET A 147 -6.48 -8.40 3.61
N ILE A 148 -7.06 -8.95 4.66
CA ILE A 148 -7.43 -10.36 4.77
C ILE A 148 -8.70 -10.57 3.94
N ARG A 149 -8.69 -11.57 3.06
CA ARG A 149 -9.82 -11.95 2.21
C ARG A 149 -10.26 -13.38 2.53
N THR A 150 -11.55 -13.53 2.80
CA THR A 150 -12.21 -14.79 3.15
C THR A 150 -12.77 -15.46 1.89
N SER A 151 -12.21 -16.60 1.47
CA SER A 151 -12.66 -17.39 0.31
C SER A 151 -12.16 -18.85 0.39
N THR A 152 -12.49 -19.70 -0.60
CA THR A 152 -12.05 -21.10 -0.67
C THR A 152 -11.25 -21.45 -1.94
N ASP A 153 -11.54 -20.78 -3.06
CA ASP A 153 -11.02 -21.15 -4.39
C ASP A 153 -10.48 -19.96 -5.19
N TYR A 154 -11.08 -18.77 -5.02
CA TYR A 154 -10.72 -17.54 -5.71
C TYR A 154 -10.68 -16.37 -4.72
N PHE A 155 -9.51 -15.78 -4.52
CA PHE A 155 -9.26 -14.72 -3.56
C PHE A 155 -9.09 -13.40 -4.29
N GLU A 156 -10.13 -12.58 -4.32
CA GLU A 156 -10.08 -11.23 -4.91
C GLU A 156 -9.57 -10.24 -3.85
N TRP A 157 -8.41 -9.64 -4.09
CA TRP A 157 -7.89 -8.53 -3.28
C TRP A 157 -8.27 -7.18 -3.88
N ASP A 158 -8.00 -7.01 -5.18
CA ASP A 158 -8.09 -5.75 -5.93
C ASP A 158 -7.54 -4.57 -5.11
N GLU A 159 -6.26 -4.69 -4.73
CA GLU A 159 -5.55 -3.75 -3.88
C GLU A 159 -4.27 -3.26 -4.54
N VAL A 160 -4.23 -1.95 -4.80
CA VAL A 160 -3.10 -1.24 -5.39
C VAL A 160 -2.19 -0.68 -4.31
N PHE A 161 -0.89 -0.88 -4.47
CA PHE A 161 0.17 -0.32 -3.63
C PHE A 161 1.13 0.50 -4.48
N GLU A 162 1.46 1.70 -4.01
CA GLU A 162 2.47 2.58 -4.60
C GLU A 162 3.65 2.63 -3.63
N MET A 163 4.81 2.16 -4.07
CA MET A 163 5.92 1.73 -3.24
C MET A 163 7.25 2.28 -3.79
N GLU A 164 7.98 3.07 -3.02
CA GLU A 164 9.31 3.51 -3.42
C GLU A 164 10.29 2.32 -3.39
N ILE A 165 11.08 2.17 -4.46
CA ILE A 165 12.12 1.16 -4.60
C ILE A 165 13.46 1.83 -4.90
N GLU A 166 14.52 1.33 -4.26
CA GLU A 166 15.90 1.80 -4.39
C GLU A 166 16.75 0.60 -4.77
N GLU A 167 17.38 0.64 -5.96
CA GLU A 167 18.26 -0.40 -6.52
C GLU A 167 17.75 -1.86 -6.40
N SER A 168 16.43 -2.04 -6.22
CA SER A 168 15.85 -3.30 -5.77
C SER A 168 15.79 -4.32 -6.90
N ARG A 169 16.30 -5.54 -6.64
CA ARG A 169 16.45 -6.57 -7.67
C ARG A 169 15.28 -7.56 -7.70
N PHE A 170 14.75 -7.94 -6.54
CA PHE A 170 13.68 -8.94 -6.45
C PHE A 170 12.45 -8.38 -5.76
N LEU A 171 11.29 -8.56 -6.38
CA LEU A 171 9.98 -8.46 -5.75
C LEU A 171 9.53 -9.84 -5.29
N SER A 172 9.07 -9.95 -4.05
CA SER A 172 8.55 -11.18 -3.45
C SER A 172 7.14 -10.94 -2.93
N ILE A 173 6.20 -11.80 -3.33
CA ILE A 173 4.83 -11.79 -2.85
C ILE A 173 4.61 -13.05 -2.02
N LEU A 174 4.33 -12.86 -0.74
CA LEU A 174 4.15 -13.91 0.25
C LEU A 174 2.68 -13.97 0.66
N ILE A 175 2.02 -15.11 0.48
CA ILE A 175 0.60 -15.28 0.83
C ILE A 175 0.50 -16.08 2.13
N TYR A 176 -0.07 -15.44 3.15
CA TYR A 176 -0.22 -15.98 4.49
C TYR A 176 -1.68 -16.33 4.79
N GLN A 177 -1.90 -17.49 5.42
CA GLN A 177 -3.15 -17.79 6.12
C GLN A 177 -3.13 -17.09 7.48
N TRP A 178 -4.12 -16.24 7.71
CA TRP A 178 -4.36 -15.54 8.96
C TRP A 178 -4.87 -16.50 10.04
N ASP A 179 -4.52 -16.23 11.30
CA ASP A 179 -5.04 -16.94 12.47
C ASP A 179 -5.09 -15.98 13.67
N ALA A 180 -6.17 -16.02 14.44
CA ALA A 180 -6.39 -15.07 15.54
C ALA A 180 -5.57 -15.38 16.82
N ARG A 181 -5.01 -16.59 16.94
CA ARG A 181 -4.48 -17.15 18.20
C ARG A 181 -3.01 -17.55 18.10
N THR A 182 -2.52 -17.79 16.90
CA THR A 182 -1.22 -18.38 16.60
C THR A 182 -0.51 -17.61 15.50
N ARG A 183 0.77 -17.93 15.27
CA ARG A 183 1.55 -17.31 14.21
C ARG A 183 0.96 -17.66 12.83
N HIS A 184 0.60 -16.63 12.06
CA HIS A 184 0.12 -16.79 10.68
C HIS A 184 1.08 -17.63 9.84
N ARG A 185 0.51 -18.51 9.00
CA ARG A 185 1.28 -19.50 8.24
C ARG A 185 1.56 -19.00 6.84
N LEU A 186 2.82 -19.02 6.40
CA LEU A 186 3.15 -18.84 4.98
C LEU A 186 2.64 -20.04 4.19
N CYS A 187 1.81 -19.80 3.17
CA CYS A 187 1.16 -20.82 2.37
C CYS A 187 1.66 -20.84 0.93
N PHE A 188 1.92 -19.67 0.33
CA PHE A 188 2.42 -19.55 -1.03
C PHE A 188 3.45 -18.44 -1.18
N TYR A 189 4.27 -18.55 -2.21
CA TYR A 189 5.28 -17.58 -2.59
C TYR A 189 5.28 -17.36 -4.11
N GLY A 190 5.56 -16.13 -4.54
CA GLY A 190 5.91 -15.80 -5.92
C GLY A 190 7.00 -14.72 -5.97
N GLY A 191 8.05 -14.97 -6.75
CA GLY A 191 9.17 -14.06 -6.98
C GLY A 191 9.17 -13.48 -8.40
N ILE A 192 9.55 -12.21 -8.54
CA ILE A 192 9.72 -11.49 -9.81
C ILE A 192 11.05 -10.74 -9.79
N ASP A 193 11.86 -10.92 -10.84
CA ASP A 193 13.07 -10.12 -11.06
C ASP A 193 12.71 -8.73 -11.64
N LEU A 194 13.05 -7.67 -10.90
CA LEU A 194 12.81 -6.27 -11.25
C LEU A 194 13.89 -5.69 -12.18
N THR A 195 15.05 -6.33 -12.31
CA THR A 195 16.15 -5.83 -13.15
C THR A 195 15.76 -5.80 -14.62
N SER A 196 14.97 -6.77 -15.09
CA SER A 196 14.44 -6.81 -16.46
C SER A 196 13.36 -5.73 -16.70
N LEU A 197 12.46 -5.55 -15.73
CA LEU A 197 11.33 -4.62 -15.82
C LEU A 197 11.77 -3.14 -15.84
N THR A 198 12.79 -2.80 -15.03
CA THR A 198 13.36 -1.45 -14.98
C THR A 198 14.13 -1.12 -16.27
N GLN A 199 14.88 -2.08 -16.82
CA GLN A 199 15.62 -1.89 -18.08
C GLN A 199 14.70 -1.67 -19.29
N GLN A 200 13.59 -2.41 -19.39
CA GLN A 200 12.65 -2.24 -20.50
C GLN A 200 12.07 -0.81 -20.57
N ASN A 201 11.66 -0.24 -19.43
CA ASN A 201 11.15 1.13 -19.34
C ASN A 201 12.21 2.21 -19.64
N LEU A 202 13.49 1.94 -19.44
CA LEU A 202 14.60 2.83 -19.82
C LEU A 202 14.93 2.77 -21.33
N SER A 203 14.63 1.64 -21.98
CA SER A 203 14.94 1.39 -23.41
C SER A 203 13.90 1.96 -24.39
N THR A 204 12.69 2.27 -23.92
CA THR A 204 11.62 2.82 -24.76
C THR A 204 11.81 4.31 -25.02
N SER A 205 12.57 4.65 -26.04
CA SER A 205 12.51 5.98 -26.66
C SER A 205 11.10 6.23 -27.22
N PRO A 206 10.55 7.47 -27.14
CA PRO A 206 9.22 7.79 -27.64
C PRO A 206 9.23 7.91 -29.17
N SER A 207 9.36 6.75 -29.84
CA SER A 207 9.52 6.64 -31.28
C SER A 207 8.60 5.56 -31.85
N ARG A 208 7.30 5.87 -31.92
CA ARG A 208 6.41 5.51 -33.04
C ARG A 208 5.06 6.20 -32.93
N GLU A 209 4.60 6.62 -34.10
CA GLU A 209 3.34 7.29 -34.44
C GLU A 209 2.15 6.94 -33.52
N GLN A 210 1.49 7.99 -33.02
CA GLN A 210 0.15 7.89 -32.44
C GLN A 210 -0.83 7.47 -33.54
N LYS A 211 -1.01 6.16 -33.69
CA LYS A 211 -2.16 5.63 -34.43
C LYS A 211 -3.36 5.67 -33.50
N GLU A 212 -4.02 6.83 -33.47
CA GLU A 212 -5.34 7.00 -32.86
C GLU A 212 -6.25 5.89 -33.37
N THR A 213 -6.41 4.88 -32.51
CA THR A 213 -7.34 3.78 -32.71
C THR A 213 -8.33 3.95 -31.57
N GLU A 214 -9.47 4.55 -31.88
CA GLU A 214 -10.64 4.63 -31.01
C GLU A 214 -11.16 3.19 -30.76
N GLY A 215 -10.45 2.46 -29.92
CA GLY A 215 -10.91 1.23 -29.29
C GLY A 215 -11.68 1.57 -28.02
N PRO A 216 -12.60 0.69 -27.56
CA PRO A 216 -13.42 0.97 -26.38
C PRO A 216 -12.53 1.19 -25.16
N GLU A 217 -12.83 2.27 -24.42
CA GLU A 217 -12.07 2.77 -23.26
C GLU A 217 -12.22 1.89 -21.99
N ASP A 218 -12.48 0.59 -22.17
CA ASP A 218 -12.96 -0.36 -21.16
C ASP A 218 -11.87 -1.34 -20.67
N GLU A 219 -10.61 -0.91 -20.72
CA GLU A 219 -9.50 -1.64 -20.10
C GLU A 219 -9.28 -1.12 -18.67
N CYS A 220 -9.74 -1.89 -17.66
CA CYS A 220 -9.59 -1.53 -16.24
C CYS A 220 -8.13 -1.25 -15.86
N GLN A 221 -7.78 0.03 -15.81
CA GLN A 221 -6.56 0.53 -15.21
C GLN A 221 -6.69 0.51 -13.68
N PRO A 222 -5.60 0.23 -12.94
CA PRO A 222 -5.63 0.21 -11.48
C PRO A 222 -5.94 1.61 -10.91
N LEU A 223 -6.69 1.66 -9.81
CA LEU A 223 -6.92 2.90 -9.08
C LEU A 223 -5.60 3.40 -8.47
N THR A 224 -5.13 4.55 -8.97
CA THR A 224 -3.82 5.12 -8.64
C THR A 224 -3.95 6.54 -8.09
N SER A 225 -2.89 7.04 -7.47
CA SER A 225 -2.82 8.42 -6.97
C SER A 225 -2.81 9.43 -8.13
N PRO A 226 -3.19 10.71 -7.89
CA PRO A 226 -3.18 11.73 -8.94
C PRO A 226 -1.80 11.97 -9.57
N LEU A 227 -0.70 11.59 -8.92
CA LEU A 227 0.64 11.66 -9.50
C LEU A 227 0.81 10.59 -10.59
N ILE A 228 0.48 9.33 -10.28
CA ILE A 228 0.57 8.21 -11.21
C ILE A 228 -0.47 8.33 -12.34
N ALA A 229 -1.73 8.68 -12.05
CA ALA A 229 -2.77 8.83 -13.07
C ALA A 229 -2.41 9.86 -14.17
N ARG A 230 -1.64 10.91 -13.83
CA ARG A 230 -1.14 11.92 -14.79
C ARG A 230 0.26 11.62 -15.35
N SER A 231 0.89 10.53 -14.93
CA SER A 231 2.23 10.17 -15.41
C SER A 231 2.20 9.63 -16.84
N GLY A 232 1.13 8.94 -17.23
CA GLY A 232 1.05 8.12 -18.44
C GLY A 232 1.63 6.71 -18.27
N MET A 233 1.82 6.26 -17.01
CA MET A 233 2.34 4.93 -16.67
C MET A 233 1.59 3.82 -17.40
N ARG A 234 2.36 2.93 -18.03
CA ARG A 234 1.88 1.68 -18.60
C ARG A 234 1.90 0.60 -17.53
N PHE A 235 0.88 -0.27 -17.55
CA PHE A 235 0.75 -1.39 -16.63
C PHE A 235 0.85 -2.71 -17.40
N GLU A 236 1.72 -3.59 -16.94
CA GLU A 236 1.86 -4.95 -17.46
C GLU A 236 0.98 -5.91 -16.66
N LYS A 237 0.17 -6.72 -17.36
CA LYS A 237 -0.68 -7.77 -16.76
C LYS A 237 0.13 -9.06 -16.63
N ILE A 238 0.33 -9.53 -15.40
CA ILE A 238 1.15 -10.69 -15.06
C ILE A 238 0.31 -11.75 -14.35
N ALA A 239 0.37 -13.00 -14.83
CA ALA A 239 -0.12 -14.18 -14.15
C ALA A 239 1.09 -14.91 -13.54
N LEU A 240 1.37 -14.63 -12.27
CA LEU A 240 2.51 -15.18 -11.56
C LEU A 240 2.19 -16.60 -11.07
N GLN A 241 2.90 -17.60 -11.58
CA GLN A 241 2.81 -18.98 -11.14
C GLN A 241 3.46 -19.13 -9.76
N LEU A 242 2.66 -19.34 -8.73
CA LEU A 242 3.10 -19.45 -7.34
C LEU A 242 3.65 -20.84 -7.00
N GLU A 243 4.56 -20.86 -6.02
CA GLU A 243 4.97 -22.06 -5.29
C GLU A 243 4.12 -22.24 -4.02
N PRO A 244 3.73 -23.47 -3.63
CA PRO A 244 3.95 -24.71 -4.38
C PRO A 244 3.03 -24.85 -5.61
N ARG A 245 1.84 -24.24 -5.60
CA ARG A 245 0.83 -24.29 -6.67
C ARG A 245 -0.11 -23.09 -6.59
N GLY A 246 -0.74 -22.74 -7.72
CA GLY A 246 -1.72 -21.64 -7.84
C GLY A 246 -1.19 -20.49 -8.68
N VAL A 247 -2.06 -19.55 -9.05
CA VAL A 247 -1.71 -18.39 -9.89
C VAL A 247 -2.17 -17.11 -9.21
N LEU A 248 -1.29 -16.11 -9.15
CA LEU A 248 -1.61 -14.75 -8.72
C LEU A 248 -1.68 -13.83 -9.93
N TYR A 249 -2.84 -13.24 -10.17
CA TYR A 249 -3.03 -12.21 -11.18
C TYR A 249 -2.74 -10.84 -10.58
N LEU A 250 -1.91 -10.07 -11.27
CA LEU A 250 -1.48 -8.75 -10.83
C LEU A 250 -1.19 -7.82 -12.02
N GLN A 251 -1.20 -6.51 -11.77
CA GLN A 251 -0.65 -5.52 -12.70
C GLN A 251 0.55 -4.84 -12.07
N MET A 252 1.58 -4.55 -12.86
CA MET A 252 2.77 -3.81 -12.42
C MET A 252 3.08 -2.65 -13.36
N GLY A 253 3.47 -1.51 -12.78
CA GLY A 253 3.98 -0.35 -13.50
C GLY A 253 5.13 0.29 -12.71
N PHE A 254 6.09 0.90 -13.41
CA PHE A 254 7.26 1.53 -12.80
C PHE A 254 7.44 2.95 -13.32
N LEU A 255 7.65 3.90 -12.42
CA LEU A 255 7.98 5.29 -12.75
C LEU A 255 9.39 5.60 -12.25
N PRO A 256 10.38 5.76 -13.16
CA PRO A 256 11.75 6.11 -12.78
C PRO A 256 11.80 7.40 -11.95
N MET A 257 12.71 7.46 -10.98
CA MET A 257 12.83 8.61 -10.07
C MET A 257 13.03 9.95 -10.78
N ILE A 258 13.74 9.97 -11.93
CA ILE A 258 13.87 11.17 -12.76
C ILE A 258 12.52 11.72 -13.26
N ALA A 259 11.54 10.86 -13.52
CA ALA A 259 10.20 11.27 -13.95
C ALA A 259 9.33 11.79 -12.79
N LEU A 260 9.67 11.45 -11.54
CA LEU A 260 9.07 12.03 -10.33
C LEU A 260 9.64 13.43 -10.05
N TYR A 261 10.97 13.60 -10.16
CA TYR A 261 11.63 14.89 -9.92
C TYR A 261 11.47 15.90 -11.06
N MET A 262 11.10 15.45 -12.26
CA MET A 262 10.57 16.31 -13.32
C MET A 262 9.26 16.93 -12.84
N ARG A 263 9.37 18.03 -12.09
CA ARG A 263 8.26 18.82 -11.53
C ARG A 263 7.45 19.42 -12.68
N ARG A 264 6.60 18.60 -13.31
CA ARG A 264 5.45 19.04 -14.11
C ARG A 264 4.74 20.10 -13.27
N ASN A 265 4.23 21.15 -13.90
CA ASN A 265 3.69 22.30 -13.18
C ASN A 265 2.31 21.97 -12.57
N LEU A 266 2.34 21.15 -11.52
CA LEU A 266 1.21 20.53 -10.82
C LEU A 266 0.29 21.58 -10.17
N SER A 267 0.81 22.81 -10.01
CA SER A 267 0.12 24.03 -9.57
C SER A 267 -1.00 24.48 -10.52
N ALA A 268 -1.01 24.03 -11.78
CA ALA A 268 -1.96 24.52 -12.79
C ALA A 268 -3.33 23.82 -12.78
N ALA A 269 -3.59 22.86 -11.88
CA ALA A 269 -4.85 22.13 -11.81
C ALA A 269 -5.56 22.34 -10.46
N TYR A 270 -6.62 23.17 -10.52
CA TYR A 270 -7.73 23.37 -9.58
C TYR A 270 -7.49 23.94 -8.17
N ASP A 271 -8.54 24.60 -7.65
CA ASP A 271 -8.68 25.21 -6.32
C ASP A 271 -8.39 24.21 -5.18
N THR A 272 -7.11 24.06 -4.78
CA THR A 272 -6.74 23.22 -3.64
C THR A 272 -6.64 24.05 -2.36
N THR A 273 -7.46 23.70 -1.37
CA THR A 273 -7.42 24.30 -0.03
C THR A 273 -6.31 23.73 0.86
N LEU A 274 -5.68 22.62 0.44
CA LEU A 274 -4.72 21.86 1.24
C LEU A 274 -3.53 21.30 0.45
N PHE A 275 -3.77 20.37 -0.47
CA PHE A 275 -2.68 19.65 -1.15
C PHE A 275 -2.05 20.47 -2.27
N GLY A 276 -0.71 20.55 -2.30
CA GLY A 276 0.04 21.41 -3.23
C GLY A 276 0.09 22.89 -2.83
N VAL A 277 -0.51 23.26 -1.69
CA VAL A 277 -0.40 24.59 -1.08
C VAL A 277 0.93 24.68 -0.31
N SER A 278 1.57 25.85 -0.30
CA SER A 278 2.81 26.05 0.47
C SER A 278 2.57 25.93 1.98
N LEU A 279 3.58 25.44 2.72
CA LEU A 279 3.51 25.33 4.17
C LEU A 279 3.27 26.68 4.86
N ASP A 280 3.86 27.76 4.35
CA ASP A 280 3.65 29.12 4.88
C ASP A 280 2.18 29.56 4.83
N GLU A 281 1.49 29.26 3.73
CA GLU A 281 0.07 29.58 3.54
C GLU A 281 -0.83 28.69 4.43
N LEU A 282 -0.47 27.41 4.63
CA LEU A 282 -1.15 26.54 5.59
C LEU A 282 -0.97 27.02 7.04
N VAL A 283 0.25 27.38 7.45
CA VAL A 283 0.54 27.93 8.78
C VAL A 283 -0.16 29.29 8.98
N TYR A 284 -0.24 30.13 7.95
CA TYR A 284 -0.99 31.38 8.01
C TYR A 284 -2.49 31.14 8.24
N ARG A 285 -3.11 30.19 7.53
CA ARG A 285 -4.51 29.78 7.76
C ARG A 285 -4.73 29.25 9.17
N ASP A 286 -3.79 28.46 9.70
CA ASP A 286 -3.85 27.95 11.07
C ASP A 286 -3.75 29.05 12.13
N ARG A 287 -2.91 30.07 11.93
CA ARG A 287 -2.87 31.25 12.82
C ARG A 287 -4.21 32.01 12.83
N MET A 288 -4.92 32.05 11.70
CA MET A 288 -6.28 32.59 11.65
C MET A 288 -7.25 31.74 12.50
N LEU A 289 -7.14 30.42 12.50
CA LEU A 289 -7.92 29.53 13.38
C LEU A 289 -7.59 29.71 14.86
N ALA A 290 -6.31 29.94 15.18
CA ALA A 290 -5.86 30.25 16.54
C ALA A 290 -6.40 31.61 17.02
N SER A 291 -6.44 32.64 16.17
CA SER A 291 -7.02 33.95 16.52
C SER A 291 -8.55 33.90 16.77
N LEU A 292 -9.25 32.90 16.24
CA LEU A 292 -10.65 32.60 16.56
C LEU A 292 -10.82 31.74 17.82
N GLY A 293 -9.74 31.40 18.53
CA GLY A 293 -9.77 30.53 19.71
C GLY A 293 -10.13 29.07 19.42
N VAL A 294 -10.12 28.64 18.15
CA VAL A 294 -10.52 27.28 17.77
C VAL A 294 -9.46 26.26 18.17
N ILE A 295 -8.20 26.58 17.89
CA ILE A 295 -7.02 25.74 18.11
C ILE A 295 -5.92 26.51 18.84
N SER A 296 -4.97 25.78 19.44
CA SER A 296 -3.71 26.38 19.91
C SER A 296 -2.82 26.79 18.74
N ASP A 297 -2.19 27.96 18.85
CA ASP A 297 -1.16 28.42 17.91
C ASP A 297 0.01 27.42 17.84
N SER A 298 0.56 27.23 16.65
CA SER A 298 1.58 26.22 16.36
C SER A 298 2.28 26.48 15.04
N VAL A 299 3.52 26.02 14.95
CA VAL A 299 4.30 26.00 13.69
C VAL A 299 4.02 24.78 12.83
N VAL A 300 3.28 23.77 13.34
CA VAL A 300 2.92 22.55 12.60
C VAL A 300 1.44 22.61 12.18
N PRO A 301 1.13 22.56 10.87
CA PRO A 301 -0.24 22.54 10.37
C PRO A 301 -1.14 21.51 11.05
N LEU A 302 -2.38 21.90 11.33
CA LEU A 302 -3.34 21.18 12.15
C LEU A 302 -3.62 19.76 11.65
N LEU A 303 -3.74 19.57 10.34
CA LEU A 303 -4.01 18.25 9.77
C LEU A 303 -2.79 17.32 9.88
N ILE A 304 -1.56 17.82 9.68
CA ILE A 304 -0.32 17.07 9.95
C ILE A 304 -0.29 16.64 11.42
N ARG A 305 -0.58 17.57 12.34
CA ARG A 305 -0.64 17.31 13.78
C ARG A 305 -1.66 16.22 14.11
N LYS A 306 -2.85 16.26 13.49
CA LYS A 306 -3.90 15.23 13.66
C LYS A 306 -3.48 13.86 13.15
N CYS A 307 -2.73 13.77 12.04
CA CYS A 307 -2.14 12.50 11.61
C CYS A 307 -1.16 11.96 12.65
N VAL A 308 -0.25 12.79 13.15
CA VAL A 308 0.79 12.38 14.12
C VAL A 308 0.16 11.96 15.45
N GLU A 309 -0.76 12.76 15.99
CA GLU A 309 -1.54 12.44 17.19
C GLU A 309 -2.24 11.07 17.06
N GLU A 310 -2.82 10.76 15.89
CA GLU A 310 -3.51 9.50 15.64
C GLU A 310 -2.54 8.31 15.47
N VAL A 311 -1.40 8.50 14.80
CA VAL A 311 -0.35 7.48 14.67
C VAL A 311 0.22 7.12 16.05
N ASP A 312 0.53 8.13 16.87
CA ASP A 312 1.00 7.95 18.24
C ASP A 312 -0.06 7.26 19.11
N ARG A 313 -1.34 7.65 18.99
CA ARG A 313 -2.47 7.07 19.74
C ARG A 313 -2.70 5.59 19.44
N ARG A 314 -2.51 5.15 18.19
CA ARG A 314 -2.61 3.73 17.81
C ARG A 314 -1.38 2.90 18.21
N GLY A 315 -0.28 3.56 18.55
CA GLY A 315 0.98 2.95 18.95
C GLY A 315 1.95 2.77 17.78
N THR A 316 3.17 3.27 17.99
CA THR A 316 4.32 3.09 17.07
C THR A 316 4.82 1.64 17.00
N GLU A 317 4.27 0.73 17.81
CA GLU A 317 4.56 -0.71 17.79
C GLU A 317 3.92 -1.44 16.60
N VAL A 318 3.05 -0.79 15.82
CA VAL A 318 2.53 -1.37 14.58
C VAL A 318 3.68 -1.69 13.63
N VAL A 319 3.68 -2.93 13.12
CA VAL A 319 4.79 -3.47 12.33
C VAL A 319 4.99 -2.68 11.03
N GLY A 320 6.09 -1.95 10.94
CA GLY A 320 6.50 -1.26 9.72
C GLY A 320 5.84 0.10 9.49
N ILE A 321 5.41 0.79 10.57
CA ILE A 321 5.04 2.21 10.53
C ILE A 321 6.11 3.06 9.80
N TYR A 322 5.64 3.97 8.95
CA TYR A 322 6.43 4.77 7.98
C TYR A 322 7.26 3.98 6.95
N ARG A 323 7.20 2.63 6.93
CA ARG A 323 7.95 1.77 6.00
C ARG A 323 7.06 0.97 5.05
N LEU A 324 5.87 0.57 5.50
CA LEU A 324 4.85 -0.04 4.65
C LEU A 324 3.98 1.06 4.01
N SER A 325 3.71 0.94 2.71
CA SER A 325 2.64 1.71 2.07
C SER A 325 1.29 1.09 2.41
N GLY A 326 0.35 1.94 2.82
CA GLY A 326 -1.07 1.60 2.81
C GLY A 326 -1.61 1.47 1.39
N SER A 327 -2.78 0.83 1.26
CA SER A 327 -3.46 0.69 -0.04
C SER A 327 -3.80 2.05 -0.63
N VAL A 328 -3.69 2.22 -1.95
CA VAL A 328 -3.98 3.50 -2.62
C VAL A 328 -5.43 3.93 -2.39
N TRP A 329 -6.39 3.01 -2.43
CA TRP A 329 -7.78 3.34 -2.14
C TRP A 329 -7.95 3.97 -0.75
N MET A 330 -7.34 3.41 0.31
CA MET A 330 -7.44 3.99 1.64
C MET A 330 -6.67 5.32 1.77
N LYS A 331 -5.51 5.48 1.10
CA LYS A 331 -4.82 6.77 1.01
C LYS A 331 -5.73 7.84 0.39
N LEU A 332 -6.42 7.51 -0.69
CA LEU A 332 -7.39 8.39 -1.34
C LEU A 332 -8.61 8.71 -0.45
N GLN A 333 -9.10 7.79 0.38
CA GLN A 333 -10.14 8.08 1.39
C GLN A 333 -9.68 9.13 2.41
N VAL A 334 -8.46 8.98 2.95
CA VAL A 334 -7.85 9.95 3.89
C VAL A 334 -7.65 11.30 3.21
N ARG A 335 -7.15 11.31 1.96
CA ARG A 335 -6.99 12.52 1.14
C ARG A 335 -8.30 13.27 0.93
N ASP A 336 -9.35 12.55 0.56
CA ASP A 336 -10.70 13.06 0.31
C ASP A 336 -11.36 13.61 1.60
N LEU A 337 -11.20 12.91 2.72
CA LEU A 337 -11.58 13.38 4.06
C LEU A 337 -10.87 14.69 4.44
N PHE A 338 -9.56 14.79 4.21
CA PHE A 338 -8.80 16.02 4.47
C PHE A 338 -9.20 17.17 3.55
N THR A 339 -9.46 16.90 2.26
CA THR A 339 -9.88 17.91 1.28
C THR A 339 -11.22 18.53 1.71
N ARG A 340 -12.24 17.71 1.99
CA ARG A 340 -13.54 18.20 2.52
C ARG A 340 -13.40 18.94 3.84
N THR A 341 -12.48 18.52 4.71
CA THR A 341 -12.24 19.16 6.00
C THR A 341 -11.64 20.55 5.80
N ALA A 342 -10.62 20.69 4.96
CA ALA A 342 -9.97 21.95 4.63
C ALA A 342 -10.94 22.93 3.94
N GLU A 343 -11.78 22.46 3.03
CA GLU A 343 -12.86 23.27 2.42
C GLU A 343 -13.84 23.82 3.46
N LYS A 344 -14.35 22.98 4.37
CA LYS A 344 -15.27 23.39 5.42
C LYS A 344 -14.62 24.37 6.41
N ILE A 345 -13.34 24.17 6.73
CA ILE A 345 -12.53 25.11 7.54
C ILE A 345 -12.42 26.46 6.82
N ALA A 346 -12.05 26.48 5.55
CA ALA A 346 -11.93 27.72 4.75
C ALA A 346 -13.27 28.46 4.66
N GLN A 347 -14.38 27.76 4.41
CA GLN A 347 -15.72 28.35 4.44
C GLN A 347 -16.11 28.90 5.81
N GLY A 348 -15.71 28.21 6.90
CA GLY A 348 -15.91 28.66 8.27
C GLY A 348 -15.11 29.92 8.61
N LEU A 349 -13.86 30.02 8.14
CA LEU A 349 -13.01 31.21 8.25
C LEU A 349 -13.61 32.42 7.51
N VAL A 350 -14.03 32.25 6.25
CA VAL A 350 -14.67 33.31 5.45
C VAL A 350 -15.94 33.82 6.15
N LYS A 351 -16.73 32.93 6.74
CA LYS A 351 -17.94 33.27 7.50
C LYS A 351 -17.66 33.71 8.95
N ARG A 352 -16.39 33.74 9.39
CA ARG A 352 -15.93 33.95 10.78
C ARG A 352 -16.73 33.14 11.81
N SER A 353 -17.11 31.91 11.46
CA SER A 353 -18.01 31.07 12.26
C SER A 353 -17.23 29.99 12.99
N GLU A 354 -16.87 30.26 14.25
CA GLU A 354 -16.19 29.30 15.14
C GLU A 354 -16.92 27.95 15.19
N LYS A 355 -18.26 27.98 15.29
CA LYS A 355 -19.11 26.77 15.30
C LYS A 355 -18.96 25.94 14.02
N ALA A 356 -18.89 26.58 12.84
CA ALA A 356 -18.71 25.88 11.57
C ALA A 356 -17.33 25.22 11.49
N VAL A 357 -16.28 25.93 11.92
CA VAL A 357 -14.91 25.39 11.96
C VAL A 357 -14.80 24.23 12.96
N ARG A 358 -15.31 24.37 14.19
CA ARG A 358 -15.34 23.26 15.16
C ARG A 358 -16.13 22.06 14.66
N GLY A 359 -17.25 22.29 13.97
CA GLY A 359 -18.02 21.22 13.33
C GLY A 359 -17.27 20.51 12.20
N ALA A 360 -16.46 21.24 11.42
CA ALA A 360 -15.58 20.65 10.40
C ALA A 360 -14.51 19.76 11.03
N LEU A 361 -13.86 20.24 12.11
CA LEU A 361 -12.83 19.49 12.84
C LEU A 361 -13.38 18.29 13.60
N ALA A 362 -14.59 18.38 14.16
CA ALA A 362 -15.25 17.26 14.82
C ALA A 362 -15.71 16.16 13.84
N ALA A 363 -15.85 16.50 12.55
CA ALA A 363 -16.12 15.53 11.49
C ALA A 363 -14.85 14.91 10.88
N LEU A 364 -13.67 15.30 11.34
CA LEU A 364 -12.40 14.68 10.94
C LEU A 364 -12.14 13.43 11.78
N ASP A 365 -12.75 12.32 11.37
CA ASP A 365 -12.56 11.04 12.02
C ASP A 365 -11.42 10.25 11.36
N LEU A 366 -10.26 10.23 12.03
CA LEU A 366 -9.11 9.39 11.68
C LEU A 366 -9.02 8.13 12.56
N SER A 367 -10.07 7.75 13.29
CA SER A 367 -10.03 6.60 14.21
C SER A 367 -9.78 5.26 13.50
N ALA A 368 -9.46 4.23 14.28
CA ALA A 368 -9.27 2.87 13.75
C ALA A 368 -10.54 2.25 13.15
N ASP A 369 -11.73 2.75 13.53
CA ASP A 369 -13.01 2.31 12.96
C ASP A 369 -13.28 2.99 11.60
N ALA A 370 -12.94 4.28 11.49
CA ALA A 370 -13.12 5.06 10.26
C ALA A 370 -12.03 4.81 9.20
N VAL A 371 -10.78 4.68 9.63
CA VAL A 371 -9.60 4.44 8.77
C VAL A 371 -8.77 3.28 9.36
N PRO A 372 -9.14 2.00 9.13
CA PRO A 372 -8.47 0.87 9.79
C PRO A 372 -6.98 0.73 9.46
N ASP A 373 -6.59 1.01 8.22
CA ASP A 373 -5.18 0.95 7.80
C ASP A 373 -4.43 2.24 8.15
N ILE A 374 -3.69 2.19 9.26
CA ILE A 374 -2.80 3.29 9.71
C ILE A 374 -1.73 3.65 8.65
N HIS A 375 -1.33 2.73 7.77
CA HIS A 375 -0.32 3.02 6.76
C HIS A 375 -0.83 3.96 5.66
N ALA A 376 -2.16 4.11 5.53
CA ALA A 376 -2.76 5.14 4.69
C ALA A 376 -2.56 6.54 5.30
N ILE A 377 -2.68 6.69 6.62
CA ILE A 377 -2.45 7.94 7.34
C ILE A 377 -0.96 8.33 7.25
N THR A 378 -0.04 7.38 7.46
CA THR A 378 1.39 7.65 7.30
C THR A 378 1.78 7.91 5.83
N GLY A 379 1.07 7.32 4.87
CA GLY A 379 1.26 7.55 3.44
C GLY A 379 0.90 8.98 3.01
N GLU A 380 -0.23 9.52 3.47
CA GLU A 380 -0.62 10.91 3.20
C GLU A 380 0.32 11.93 3.88
N LEU A 381 0.89 11.61 5.05
CA LEU A 381 1.96 12.42 5.66
C LEU A 381 3.21 12.51 4.78
N HIS A 382 3.61 11.40 4.15
CA HIS A 382 4.77 11.35 3.27
C HIS A 382 4.52 12.14 1.97
N LEU A 383 3.31 12.06 1.42
CA LEU A 383 2.85 12.81 0.24
C LEU A 383 2.72 14.33 0.44
N GLN A 384 2.75 14.84 1.68
CA GLN A 384 2.74 16.28 1.98
C GLN A 384 4.13 16.93 2.00
N GLN A 385 5.21 16.17 1.75
CA GLN A 385 6.59 16.70 1.69
C GLN A 385 7.15 16.81 0.25
N LEU A 386 6.36 16.46 -0.77
CA LEU A 386 6.69 16.53 -2.20
C LEU A 386 5.91 17.65 -2.92
#